data_AF-A0A364LCK9-F1
#
_entry.id   AF-A0A364LCK9-F1
#
_cell.length_a   1.000
_cell.length_b   1.000
_cell.length_c   1.000
_cell.angle_alpha   90.00
_cell.angle_beta   90.00
_cell.angle_gamma   90.00
#
_symmetry.space_group_name_H-M   'P 1'
#
loop_
_entity.id
_entity.type
_entity.pdbx_description
1 polymer ?
#
loop_
_entity_poly.entity_id
_entity_poly.type
_entity_poly.pdbx_seq_one_letter_code
_entity_poly.pdbx_strand_id
1 'polypeptide(L)'
;MATVEDQRRLVKSVCQRIRQMPWEPLAQKQHNSARDIPARGNIWISRLKFPAPASSSVRDALYHVINHLKSDYHKITPADETPVLDVGVEFIGERKGVPSDAPEPDISDEDKLQALEKECSSDMTILYIHGGGL
;
A
#
# COMPACT_ATOMS: atom_id res chain seq x y z
N MET A 1 -6.64 -5.51 34.83
CA MET A 1 -7.61 -4.88 33.90
C MET A 1 -7.68 -3.40 34.23
N ALA A 2 -7.66 -2.50 33.23
CA ALA A 2 -7.74 -1.06 33.48
C ALA A 2 -9.10 -0.70 34.10
N THR A 3 -9.11 0.23 35.06
CA THR A 3 -10.35 0.65 35.72
C THR A 3 -11.17 1.58 34.82
N VAL A 4 -12.47 1.75 35.12
CA VAL A 4 -13.35 2.69 34.41
C VAL A 4 -12.82 4.13 34.50
N GLU A 5 -12.17 4.48 35.60
CA GLU A 5 -11.57 5.80 35.83
C GLU A 5 -10.34 6.01 34.95
N ASP A 6 -9.49 4.99 34.80
CA ASP A 6 -8.35 5.01 33.88
C ASP A 6 -8.80 5.21 32.42
N GLN A 7 -9.85 4.49 32.02
CA GLN A 7 -10.45 4.64 30.68
C GLN A 7 -10.99 6.06 30.45
N ARG A 8 -11.71 6.63 31.43
CA ARG A 8 -12.23 8.01 31.34
C ARG A 8 -11.11 9.06 31.26
N ARG A 9 -10.04 8.87 32.01
CA ARG A 9 -8.86 9.76 31.97
C ARG A 9 -8.18 9.69 30.60
N LEU A 10 -8.02 8.48 30.05
CA LEU A 10 -7.45 8.27 28.72
C LEU A 10 -8.30 8.92 27.63
N VAL A 11 -9.62 8.73 27.64
CA VAL A 11 -10.52 9.35 26.66
C VAL A 11 -10.42 10.87 26.72
N LYS A 12 -10.45 11.46 27.92
CA LYS A 12 -10.30 12.92 28.09
C LYS A 12 -8.97 13.44 27.55
N SER A 13 -7.85 12.76 27.84
CA SER A 13 -6.54 13.18 27.36
C SER A 13 -6.41 13.08 25.83
N VAL A 14 -6.96 12.02 25.23
CA VAL A 14 -7.02 11.86 23.77
C VAL A 14 -7.86 12.97 23.13
N CYS A 15 -9.06 13.25 23.65
CA CYS A 15 -9.92 14.31 23.14
C CYS A 15 -9.28 15.69 23.25
N GLN A 16 -8.64 16.00 24.38
CA GLN A 16 -7.95 17.28 24.57
C GLN A 16 -6.80 17.43 23.58
N ARG A 17 -6.02 16.38 23.35
CA ARG A 17 -4.96 16.35 22.36
C ARG A 17 -5.48 16.57 20.94
N ILE A 18 -6.56 15.88 20.53
CA ILE A 18 -7.16 16.05 19.20
C ILE A 18 -7.63 17.50 18.98
N ARG A 19 -8.25 18.11 20.00
CA ARG A 19 -8.70 19.52 19.93
C ARG A 19 -7.56 20.53 19.81
N GLN A 20 -6.37 20.18 20.27
CA GLN A 20 -5.17 21.02 20.22
C GLN A 20 -4.34 20.78 18.96
N MET A 21 -4.66 19.78 18.14
CA MET A 21 -3.93 19.55 16.89
C MET A 21 -4.22 20.68 15.89
N PRO A 22 -3.20 21.20 15.18
CA PRO A 22 -3.43 22.16 14.12
C PRO A 22 -4.31 21.52 13.03
N TRP A 23 -5.30 22.28 12.56
CA TRP A 23 -6.10 21.88 11.41
C TRP A 23 -5.26 22.08 10.15
N GLU A 24 -4.65 21.01 9.67
CA GLU A 24 -3.98 21.02 8.37
C GLU A 24 -5.01 20.78 7.25
N PRO A 25 -4.85 21.42 6.08
CA PRO A 25 -5.64 21.09 4.90
C PRO A 25 -5.57 19.59 4.60
N LEU A 26 -6.70 18.98 4.24
CA LEU A 26 -6.78 17.54 3.95
C LEU A 26 -5.72 17.10 2.92
N ALA A 27 -5.52 17.91 1.87
CA ALA A 27 -4.52 17.64 0.85
C ALA A 27 -3.09 17.59 1.41
N GLN A 28 -2.74 18.48 2.35
CA GLN A 28 -1.43 18.46 3.00
C GLN A 28 -1.26 17.20 3.85
N LYS A 29 -2.30 16.83 4.59
CA LYS A 29 -2.30 15.63 5.42
C LYS A 29 -2.15 14.36 4.58
N GLN A 30 -2.88 14.27 3.48
CA GLN A 30 -2.80 13.17 2.51
C GLN A 30 -1.41 13.08 1.88
N HIS A 31 -0.86 14.22 1.42
CA HIS A 31 0.48 14.27 0.88
C HIS A 31 1.53 13.77 1.89
N ASN A 32 1.45 14.21 3.15
CA ASN A 32 2.36 13.78 4.20
C ASN A 32 2.21 12.29 4.55
N SER A 33 0.99 11.76 4.57
CA SER A 33 0.74 10.35 4.88
C SER A 33 1.05 9.39 3.74
N ALA A 34 1.06 9.87 2.50
CA ALA A 34 1.35 9.08 1.31
C ALA A 34 2.85 9.05 0.95
N ARG A 35 3.70 9.70 1.75
CA ARG A 35 5.15 9.64 1.54
C ARG A 35 5.66 8.23 1.79
N ASP A 36 6.46 7.72 0.87
CA ASP A 36 7.22 6.51 1.09
C ASP A 36 8.26 6.77 2.18
N ILE A 37 8.13 6.06 3.29
CA ILE A 37 9.02 6.16 4.45
C ILE A 37 9.85 4.87 4.45
N PRO A 38 11.19 4.96 4.59
CA PRO A 38 12.01 3.76 4.66
C PRO A 38 11.53 2.79 5.73
N ALA A 39 11.57 1.51 5.39
CA ALA A 39 11.21 0.42 6.27
C ALA A 39 12.10 0.42 7.51
N ARG A 40 11.55 -0.05 8.64
CA ARG A 40 12.32 -0.26 9.87
C ARG A 40 12.10 -1.68 10.37
N GLY A 41 13.18 -2.29 10.83
CA GLY A 41 13.18 -3.59 11.50
C GLY A 41 13.55 -4.76 10.61
N ASN A 42 13.15 -5.95 11.04
CA ASN A 42 13.51 -7.23 10.43
C ASN A 42 12.64 -7.56 9.21
N ILE A 43 12.54 -6.63 8.28
CA ILE A 43 11.71 -6.75 7.08
C ILE A 43 12.51 -6.44 5.82
N TRP A 44 12.29 -7.24 4.78
CA TRP A 44 12.66 -6.93 3.41
C TRP A 44 11.47 -6.23 2.74
N ILE A 45 11.73 -5.10 2.07
CA ILE A 45 10.78 -4.46 1.16
C ILE A 45 11.53 -4.15 -0.13
N SER A 46 11.19 -4.83 -1.21
CA SER A 46 11.66 -4.53 -2.56
C SER A 46 10.54 -3.83 -3.32
N ARG A 47 10.78 -2.60 -3.78
CA ARG A 47 9.79 -1.74 -4.46
C ARG A 47 10.09 -1.74 -5.96
N LEU A 48 9.34 -2.51 -6.72
CA LEU A 48 9.51 -2.65 -8.17
C LEU A 48 8.31 -2.08 -8.92
N LYS A 49 8.42 -2.03 -10.24
CA LYS A 49 7.31 -1.69 -11.13
C LYS A 49 7.10 -2.80 -12.13
N PHE A 50 5.86 -3.24 -12.26
CA PHE A 50 5.44 -4.04 -13.40
C PHE A 50 5.08 -3.10 -14.54
N PRO A 51 5.78 -3.22 -15.70
CA PRO A 51 5.54 -2.32 -16.81
C PRO A 51 4.13 -2.50 -17.35
N ALA A 52 3.54 -1.39 -17.79
CA ALA A 52 2.32 -1.42 -18.58
C ALA A 52 2.48 -2.38 -19.77
N PRO A 53 1.48 -3.23 -20.06
CA PRO A 53 1.51 -4.02 -21.29
C PRO A 53 1.56 -3.11 -22.50
N ALA A 54 2.31 -3.51 -23.53
CA ALA A 54 2.54 -2.73 -24.75
C ALA A 54 1.27 -2.44 -25.57
N SER A 55 0.15 -3.11 -25.26
CA SER A 55 -1.12 -2.93 -25.96
C SER A 55 -2.27 -2.77 -24.97
N SER A 56 -3.30 -2.02 -25.36
CA SER A 56 -4.54 -1.88 -24.61
C SER A 56 -5.46 -3.09 -24.72
N SER A 57 -5.10 -4.12 -25.48
CA SER A 57 -5.97 -5.26 -25.82
C SER A 57 -6.60 -5.92 -24.60
N VAL A 58 -5.86 -6.08 -23.51
CA VAL A 58 -6.37 -6.65 -22.24
C VAL A 58 -7.42 -5.73 -21.61
N ARG A 59 -7.15 -4.42 -21.54
CA ARG A 59 -8.12 -3.43 -21.05
C ARG A 59 -9.37 -3.46 -21.92
N ASP A 60 -9.21 -3.43 -23.24
CA ASP A 60 -10.32 -3.35 -24.18
C ASP A 60 -11.20 -4.62 -24.11
N ALA A 61 -10.58 -5.80 -23.96
CA ALA A 61 -11.29 -7.06 -23.72
C ALA A 61 -12.06 -7.04 -22.39
N LEU A 62 -11.44 -6.53 -21.31
CA LEU A 62 -12.12 -6.38 -20.02
C LEU A 62 -13.30 -5.42 -20.13
N TYR A 63 -13.13 -4.27 -20.80
CA TYR A 63 -14.19 -3.31 -21.06
C TYR A 63 -15.33 -3.89 -21.88
N HIS A 64 -15.03 -4.75 -22.85
CA HIS A 64 -16.06 -5.47 -23.60
C HIS A 64 -16.91 -6.35 -22.68
N VAL A 65 -16.28 -7.14 -21.81
CA VAL A 65 -16.99 -7.99 -20.82
C VAL A 65 -17.81 -7.14 -19.85
N ILE A 66 -17.22 -6.08 -19.32
CA ILE A 66 -17.87 -5.14 -18.42
C ILE A 66 -19.12 -4.53 -19.07
N ASN A 67 -19.00 -4.05 -20.31
CA ASN A 67 -20.12 -3.47 -21.05
C ASN A 67 -21.21 -4.49 -21.40
N HIS A 68 -20.84 -5.75 -21.59
CA HIS A 68 -21.80 -6.83 -21.81
C HIS A 68 -22.58 -7.18 -20.54
N LEU A 69 -21.93 -7.11 -19.37
CA LEU A 69 -22.52 -7.49 -18.08
C LEU A 69 -23.20 -6.32 -17.34
N LYS A 70 -23.03 -5.08 -17.81
CA LYS A 70 -23.57 -3.92 -17.09
C LYS A 70 -25.09 -3.78 -17.26
N SER A 71 -25.76 -3.39 -16.18
CA SER A 71 -27.13 -2.88 -16.19
C SER A 71 -27.15 -1.38 -16.44
N ASP A 72 -28.31 -0.81 -16.77
CA ASP A 72 -28.47 0.62 -17.09
C ASP A 72 -28.09 1.57 -15.95
N TYR A 73 -28.19 1.10 -14.70
CA TYR A 73 -27.83 1.89 -13.52
C TYR A 73 -26.33 1.85 -13.18
N HIS A 74 -25.54 0.98 -13.83
CA HIS A 74 -24.09 0.96 -13.64
C HIS A 74 -23.44 2.08 -14.45
N LYS A 75 -22.67 2.93 -13.77
CA LYS A 75 -21.83 3.95 -14.40
C LYS A 75 -20.39 3.46 -14.40
N ILE A 76 -19.77 3.51 -15.57
CA ILE A 76 -18.41 2.99 -15.80
C ILE A 76 -17.62 4.09 -16.45
N THR A 77 -16.45 4.38 -15.88
CA THR A 77 -15.51 5.37 -16.44
C THR A 77 -15.12 4.95 -17.86
N PRO A 78 -15.15 5.87 -18.83
CA PRO A 78 -14.75 5.58 -20.20
C PRO A 78 -13.33 4.97 -20.29
N ALA A 79 -13.11 4.14 -21.31
CA ALA A 79 -11.83 3.43 -21.48
C ALA A 79 -10.66 4.37 -21.79
N ASP A 80 -10.93 5.48 -22.49
CA ASP A 80 -9.99 6.57 -22.76
C ASP A 80 -9.57 7.34 -21.50
N GLU A 81 -10.45 7.39 -20.49
CA GLU A 81 -10.16 7.94 -19.16
C GLU A 81 -9.52 6.91 -18.21
N THR A 82 -9.34 5.66 -18.66
CA THR A 82 -8.72 4.57 -17.89
C THR A 82 -7.42 4.13 -18.56
N PRO A 83 -6.31 4.85 -18.30
CA PRO A 83 -5.03 4.57 -18.92
C PRO A 83 -4.45 3.24 -18.42
N VAL A 84 -3.73 2.55 -19.30
CA VAL A 84 -2.89 1.40 -18.91
C VAL A 84 -1.56 1.97 -18.42
N LEU A 85 -1.24 1.74 -17.15
CA LEU A 85 -0.10 2.34 -16.47
C LEU A 85 0.79 1.25 -15.86
N ASP A 86 2.05 1.63 -15.60
CA ASP A 86 2.94 0.84 -14.77
C ASP A 86 2.32 0.66 -13.38
N VAL A 87 2.40 -0.56 -12.86
CA VAL A 87 1.88 -0.88 -11.53
C VAL A 87 3.04 -1.03 -10.58
N GLY A 88 3.09 -0.18 -9.55
CA GLY A 88 4.02 -0.36 -8.44
C GLY A 88 3.70 -1.63 -7.67
N VAL A 89 4.73 -2.41 -7.34
CA VAL A 89 4.61 -3.65 -6.57
C VAL A 89 5.65 -3.68 -5.47
N GLU A 90 5.27 -4.27 -4.35
CA GLU A 90 6.15 -4.42 -3.19
C GLU A 90 6.25 -5.91 -2.84
N PHE A 91 7.48 -6.43 -2.84
CA PHE A 91 7.76 -7.74 -2.27
C PHE A 91 8.18 -7.56 -0.83
N ILE A 92 7.39 -8.12 0.08
CA ILE A 92 7.56 -7.96 1.51
C ILE A 92 7.82 -9.33 2.14
N GLY A 93 8.86 -9.42 2.97
CA GLY A 93 9.24 -10.66 3.61
C GLY A 93 10.01 -10.44 4.92
N GLU A 94 10.16 -11.50 5.70
CA GLU A 94 11.00 -11.47 6.89
C GLU A 94 12.47 -11.34 6.51
N ARG A 95 13.20 -10.44 7.18
CA ARG A 95 14.67 -10.33 7.12
C ARG A 95 15.28 -11.04 8.33
N LYS A 96 15.72 -12.27 8.14
CA LYS A 96 16.11 -13.20 9.21
C LYS A 96 17.36 -12.72 9.95
N GLY A 97 17.33 -12.82 11.28
CA GLY A 97 18.49 -12.53 12.13
C GLY A 97 18.82 -11.04 12.29
N VAL A 98 17.94 -10.14 11.87
CA VAL A 98 18.16 -8.69 11.97
C VAL A 98 17.32 -8.07 13.12
N PRO A 99 17.84 -7.06 13.85
CA PRO A 99 17.08 -6.37 14.89
C PRO A 99 15.81 -5.67 14.41
N SER A 100 14.83 -5.51 15.31
CA SER A 100 13.53 -4.88 15.05
C SER A 100 13.58 -3.38 14.79
N ASP A 101 14.72 -2.73 15.03
CA ASP A 101 14.97 -1.31 14.80
C ASP A 101 16.01 -1.05 13.69
N ALA A 102 16.48 -2.10 13.03
CA ALA A 102 17.49 -1.97 11.99
C ALA A 102 16.97 -1.13 10.81
N PRO A 103 17.83 -0.29 10.21
CA PRO A 103 17.44 0.52 9.06
C PRO A 103 17.17 -0.36 7.82
N GLU A 104 16.44 0.22 6.86
CA GLU A 104 16.31 -0.34 5.53
C GLU A 104 17.69 -0.40 4.84
N PRO A 105 18.06 -1.50 4.18
CA PRO A 105 19.33 -1.61 3.45
C PRO A 105 19.42 -0.67 2.26
N ASP A 106 20.59 -0.07 2.09
CA ASP A 106 20.94 0.77 0.95
C ASP A 106 21.56 -0.10 -0.17
N ILE A 107 20.72 -0.93 -0.79
CA ILE A 107 21.04 -1.79 -1.94
C ILE A 107 19.90 -1.71 -2.97
N SER A 108 20.12 -2.22 -4.19
CA SER A 108 19.10 -2.21 -5.25
C SER A 108 17.86 -3.02 -4.85
N ASP A 109 16.69 -2.65 -5.39
CA ASP A 109 15.45 -3.40 -5.13
C ASP A 109 15.52 -4.83 -5.68
N GLU A 110 16.27 -5.06 -6.77
CA GLU A 110 16.58 -6.38 -7.30
C GLU A 110 17.40 -7.22 -6.31
N ASP A 111 18.42 -6.63 -5.68
CA ASP A 111 19.22 -7.33 -4.67
C ASP A 111 18.40 -7.61 -3.40
N LYS A 112 17.51 -6.70 -2.98
CA LYS A 112 16.56 -6.93 -1.88
C LYS A 112 15.64 -8.11 -2.20
N LEU A 113 15.11 -8.18 -3.43
CA LEU A 113 14.24 -9.29 -3.85
C LEU A 113 14.99 -10.62 -3.81
N GLN A 114 16.21 -10.67 -4.37
CA GLN A 114 17.03 -11.89 -4.33
C GLN A 114 17.36 -12.34 -2.90
N ALA A 115 17.61 -11.40 -1.98
CA ALA A 115 17.85 -11.71 -0.57
C ALA A 115 16.58 -12.25 0.11
N LEU A 116 15.44 -11.60 -0.12
CA LEU A 116 14.12 -12.04 0.36
C LEU A 116 13.82 -13.46 -0.12
N GLU A 117 13.98 -13.76 -1.41
CA GLU A 117 13.73 -15.08 -1.99
C GLU A 117 14.62 -16.16 -1.37
N LYS A 118 15.90 -15.87 -1.11
CA LYS A 118 16.83 -16.80 -0.44
C LYS A 118 16.44 -17.10 1.00
N GLU A 119 15.84 -16.12 1.70
CA GLU A 119 15.41 -16.26 3.09
C GLU A 119 14.01 -16.85 3.22
N CYS A 120 13.23 -16.89 2.13
CA CYS A 120 11.89 -17.45 2.12
C CYS A 120 11.91 -18.95 2.46
N SER A 121 11.06 -19.36 3.40
CA SER A 121 10.96 -20.77 3.85
C SER A 121 9.64 -21.43 3.46
N SER A 122 8.78 -20.74 2.72
CA SER A 122 7.45 -21.20 2.33
C SER A 122 7.20 -20.89 0.87
N ASP A 123 6.53 -21.79 0.16
CA ASP A 123 6.11 -21.57 -1.23
C ASP A 123 4.82 -20.72 -1.32
N MET A 124 4.26 -20.31 -0.18
CA MET A 124 3.05 -19.49 -0.13
C MET A 124 3.36 -18.01 -0.35
N THR A 125 2.69 -17.40 -1.32
CA THR A 125 2.70 -15.95 -1.57
C THR A 125 1.29 -15.39 -1.45
N ILE A 126 1.16 -14.23 -0.79
CA ILE A 126 -0.10 -13.49 -0.69
C ILE A 126 -0.01 -12.27 -1.61
N LEU A 127 -0.89 -12.19 -2.61
CA LEU A 127 -1.05 -11.00 -3.43
C LEU A 127 -2.11 -10.09 -2.80
N TYR A 128 -1.69 -8.90 -2.36
CA TYR A 128 -2.58 -7.87 -1.83
C TYR A 128 -2.63 -6.68 -2.78
N ILE A 129 -3.84 -6.30 -3.20
CA ILE A 129 -4.10 -5.13 -4.04
C ILE A 129 -4.96 -4.18 -3.22
N HIS A 130 -4.41 -3.03 -2.85
CA HIS A 130 -5.15 -2.02 -2.09
C HIS A 130 -6.09 -1.23 -3.02
N GLY A 131 -7.27 -0.86 -2.51
CA GLY A 131 -8.19 0.04 -3.20
C GLY A 131 -8.08 1.49 -2.70
N GLY A 132 -8.68 2.44 -3.43
CA GLY A 132 -9.01 3.77 -2.91
C GLY A 132 -7.87 4.79 -2.74
N GLY A 133 -6.77 4.66 -3.50
CA GLY A 133 -5.60 5.55 -3.42
C GLY A 133 -5.11 6.13 -4.75
N LEU A 134 -5.93 6.08 -5.80
CA LEU A 134 -5.66 6.73 -7.09
C LEU A 134 -6.31 8.11 -7.14
#